data_AF-A0A6S7FXQ5-F1
#
_entry.id   AF-A0A6S7FXQ5-F1
#
_cell.length_a   1.000
_cell.length_b   1.000
_cell.length_c   1.000
_cell.angle_alpha   90.00
_cell.angle_beta   90.00
_cell.angle_gamma   90.00
#
_symmetry.space_group_name_H-M   'P 1'
#
loop_
_entity.id
_entity.type
_entity.pdbx_description
1 polymer ?
#
loop_
_entity_poly.entity_id
_entity_poly.type
_entity_poly.pdbx_seq_one_letter_code
_entity_poly.pdbx_strand_id
1 'polypeptide(L)'
;MEPKTKKKQRRFSSLSSDEIQLLIEKKDSENTQKLTKNAVGTLIAFCNEISLEESPPKDVEYLEKLSKEELSELLTAFYSNARKKNGENYKKSALMGLRFGLQRHFLLKKNVDIIGDQEFAKSNQVYEAATVELKRQGFGNVEHHNAILREDLQKIQLSYNPVPDPKSLQRFVWFNIMFHLIRRGRENLRLVTKQLFAIKTDATGRKFVYQAADELDKNHRGHDNADDSPGEGHLRAAFARIPDDSQR
;
A
#
# COMPACT_ATOMS: atom_id res chain seq x y z
N MET A 1 7.52 -60.73 3.33
CA MET A 1 7.78 -59.37 3.88
C MET A 1 8.04 -58.44 2.70
N GLU A 2 7.07 -57.60 2.34
CA GLU A 2 7.30 -56.60 1.29
C GLU A 2 8.11 -55.43 1.85
N PRO A 3 9.14 -54.94 1.12
CA PRO A 3 9.92 -53.80 1.57
C PRO A 3 9.10 -52.51 1.42
N LYS A 4 8.79 -51.86 2.54
CA LYS A 4 8.22 -50.51 2.57
C LYS A 4 9.24 -49.52 1.98
N THR A 5 9.09 -49.17 0.71
CA THR A 5 9.83 -48.07 0.07
C THR A 5 9.53 -46.77 0.80
N LYS A 6 10.49 -46.27 1.60
CA LYS A 6 10.46 -44.93 2.18
C LYS A 6 10.47 -43.91 1.04
N LYS A 7 9.36 -43.19 0.83
CA LYS A 7 9.30 -42.06 -0.11
C LYS A 7 10.40 -41.06 0.27
N LYS A 8 11.36 -40.87 -0.63
CA LYS A 8 12.47 -39.91 -0.48
C LYS A 8 11.85 -38.51 -0.42
N GLN A 9 11.91 -37.88 0.75
CA GLN A 9 11.37 -36.55 0.97
C GLN A 9 12.14 -35.56 0.09
N ARG A 10 11.45 -34.93 -0.88
CA ARG A 10 12.07 -33.98 -1.79
C ARG A 10 12.28 -32.66 -1.06
N ARG A 11 13.48 -32.09 -1.18
CA ARG A 11 13.86 -30.80 -0.57
C ARG A 11 13.03 -29.63 -1.11
N PHE A 12 12.70 -29.64 -2.39
CA PHE A 12 12.03 -28.54 -3.09
C PHE A 12 10.55 -28.84 -3.29
N SER A 13 9.71 -27.85 -2.99
CA SER A 13 8.30 -27.86 -3.37
C SER A 13 8.15 -27.58 -4.88
N SER A 14 7.10 -28.12 -5.48
CA SER A 14 6.71 -27.85 -6.86
C SER A 14 5.33 -27.21 -6.81
N LEU A 15 5.27 -25.90 -7.04
CA LEU A 15 4.00 -25.19 -7.16
C LEU A 15 3.40 -25.43 -8.55
N SER A 16 2.09 -25.57 -8.62
CA SER A 16 1.35 -25.58 -9.88
C SER A 16 1.37 -24.20 -10.54
N SER A 17 1.01 -24.14 -11.82
CA SER A 17 0.85 -22.85 -12.52
C SER A 17 -0.18 -21.96 -11.82
N ASP A 18 -1.27 -22.54 -11.31
CA ASP A 18 -2.33 -21.81 -10.61
C ASP A 18 -1.84 -21.27 -9.26
N GLU A 19 -1.02 -22.03 -8.54
CA GLU A 19 -0.41 -21.57 -7.28
C GLU A 19 0.58 -20.42 -7.52
N ILE A 20 1.37 -20.49 -8.59
CA ILE A 20 2.27 -19.40 -9.00
C ILE A 20 1.47 -18.16 -9.37
N GLN A 21 0.39 -18.31 -10.13
CA GLN A 21 -0.48 -17.19 -10.50
C GLN A 21 -1.12 -16.55 -9.26
N LEU A 22 -1.60 -17.37 -8.33
CA LEU A 22 -2.18 -16.89 -7.08
C LEU A 22 -1.15 -16.18 -6.19
N LEU A 23 0.11 -16.60 -6.20
CA LEU A 23 1.20 -15.88 -5.53
C LEU A 23 1.43 -14.49 -6.16
N ILE A 24 1.43 -14.40 -7.49
CA ILE A 24 1.59 -13.12 -8.20
C ILE A 24 0.41 -12.19 -7.86
N GLU A 25 -0.82 -12.69 -7.84
CA GLU A 25 -2.02 -11.89 -7.56
C GLU A 25 -2.08 -11.41 -6.10
N LYS A 26 -1.59 -12.23 -5.14
CA LYS A 26 -1.59 -11.88 -3.71
C LYS A 26 -0.42 -11.00 -3.27
N LYS A 27 0.56 -10.74 -4.15
CA LYS A 27 1.71 -9.89 -3.81
C LYS A 27 1.30 -8.47 -3.43
N ASP A 28 0.29 -7.92 -4.12
CA ASP A 28 -0.20 -6.56 -3.90
C ASP A 28 -1.16 -6.48 -2.71
N SER A 29 -1.12 -5.38 -1.95
CA SER A 29 -2.06 -5.15 -0.84
C SER A 29 -3.50 -5.01 -1.32
N GLU A 30 -4.47 -5.33 -0.47
CA GLU A 30 -5.91 -5.22 -0.82
C GLU A 30 -6.29 -3.82 -1.34
N ASN A 31 -5.73 -2.78 -0.73
CA ASN A 31 -5.95 -1.39 -1.16
C ASN A 31 -5.39 -1.13 -2.57
N THR A 32 -4.24 -1.72 -2.90
CA THR A 32 -3.65 -1.63 -4.25
C THR A 32 -4.48 -2.38 -5.27
N GLN A 33 -5.02 -3.55 -4.90
CA GLN A 33 -5.96 -4.31 -5.73
C GLN A 33 -7.25 -3.52 -5.98
N LYS A 34 -7.81 -2.88 -4.94
CA LYS A 34 -8.99 -2.01 -5.07
C LYS A 34 -8.73 -0.81 -5.98
N LEU A 35 -7.56 -0.15 -5.83
CA LEU A 35 -7.16 0.95 -6.71
C LEU A 35 -7.06 0.49 -8.17
N THR A 36 -6.47 -0.68 -8.41
CA THR A 36 -6.32 -1.29 -9.74
C THR A 36 -7.70 -1.56 -10.36
N LYS A 37 -8.61 -2.21 -9.62
CA LYS A 37 -9.99 -2.44 -10.07
C LYS A 37 -10.73 -1.14 -10.36
N ASN A 38 -10.58 -0.12 -9.51
CA ASN A 38 -11.17 1.19 -9.73
C ASN A 38 -10.63 1.86 -11.00
N ALA A 39 -9.32 1.75 -11.27
CA ALA A 39 -8.71 2.32 -12.47
C ALA A 39 -9.26 1.67 -13.75
N VAL A 40 -9.32 0.34 -13.79
CA VAL A 40 -9.91 -0.42 -14.91
C VAL A 40 -11.39 -0.06 -15.09
N GLY A 41 -12.16 -0.04 -14.00
CA GLY A 41 -13.58 0.33 -14.05
C GLY A 41 -13.80 1.77 -14.55
N THR A 42 -12.90 2.69 -14.21
CA THR A 42 -12.94 4.08 -14.70
C THR A 42 -12.65 4.15 -16.20
N LEU A 43 -11.68 3.38 -16.70
CA LEU A 43 -11.39 3.31 -18.13
C LEU A 43 -12.54 2.67 -18.91
N ILE A 44 -13.15 1.62 -18.38
CA ILE A 44 -14.34 0.98 -18.97
C ILE A 44 -15.52 1.97 -19.04
N ALA A 45 -15.78 2.70 -17.95
CA ALA A 45 -16.81 3.73 -17.95
C ALA A 45 -16.55 4.78 -19.03
N PHE A 46 -15.31 5.26 -19.14
CA PHE A 46 -14.90 6.17 -20.21
C PHE A 46 -15.15 5.58 -21.61
N CYS A 47 -14.72 4.34 -21.87
CA CYS A 47 -14.98 3.67 -23.15
C CYS A 47 -16.46 3.62 -23.50
N ASN A 48 -17.32 3.31 -22.51
CA ASN A 48 -18.76 3.21 -22.72
C ASN A 48 -19.44 4.56 -22.91
N GLU A 49 -18.90 5.64 -22.33
CA GLU A 49 -19.42 7.00 -22.51
C GLU A 49 -19.06 7.59 -23.89
N ILE A 50 -17.87 7.27 -24.42
CA ILE A 50 -17.43 7.77 -25.73
C ILE A 50 -17.83 6.86 -26.90
N SER A 51 -18.31 5.65 -26.62
CA SER A 51 -18.78 4.73 -27.65
C SER A 51 -20.08 5.23 -28.28
N LEU A 52 -20.22 5.06 -29.58
CA LEU A 52 -21.46 5.34 -30.30
C LEU A 52 -22.59 4.43 -29.79
N GLU A 53 -23.83 4.92 -29.79
CA GLU A 53 -25.02 4.26 -29.20
C GLU A 53 -25.28 2.83 -29.69
N GLU A 54 -24.72 2.44 -30.84
CA GLU A 54 -24.93 1.12 -31.47
C GLU A 54 -23.84 0.08 -31.13
N SER A 55 -22.78 0.45 -30.40
CA SER A 55 -21.72 -0.51 -30.03
C SER A 55 -22.06 -1.29 -28.76
N PRO A 56 -21.71 -2.59 -28.68
CA PRO A 56 -21.89 -3.36 -27.45
C PRO A 56 -21.07 -2.74 -26.30
N PRO A 57 -21.59 -2.78 -25.05
CA PRO A 57 -20.84 -2.30 -23.90
C PRO A 57 -19.47 -2.95 -23.81
N LYS A 58 -18.45 -2.11 -23.65
CA LYS A 58 -17.07 -2.52 -23.42
C LYS A 58 -16.93 -3.00 -21.98
N ASP A 59 -16.15 -4.06 -21.81
CA ASP A 59 -15.83 -4.66 -20.53
C ASP A 59 -14.31 -4.85 -20.35
N VAL A 60 -13.91 -5.64 -19.36
CA VAL A 60 -12.50 -5.93 -19.10
C VAL A 60 -11.89 -6.73 -20.26
N GLU A 61 -12.63 -7.69 -20.81
CA GLU A 61 -12.15 -8.54 -21.91
C GLU A 61 -11.88 -7.73 -23.18
N TYR A 62 -12.70 -6.70 -23.44
CA TYR A 62 -12.43 -5.73 -24.51
C TYR A 62 -11.05 -5.07 -24.36
N LEU A 63 -10.74 -4.52 -23.17
CA LEU A 63 -9.43 -3.89 -22.92
C LEU A 63 -8.27 -4.88 -23.05
N GLU A 64 -8.48 -6.11 -22.57
CA GLU A 64 -7.51 -7.20 -22.64
C GLU A 64 -7.27 -7.72 -24.07
N LYS A 65 -8.12 -7.37 -25.04
CA LYS A 65 -7.96 -7.74 -26.47
C LYS A 65 -7.35 -6.65 -27.36
N LEU A 66 -7.36 -5.38 -26.94
CA LEU A 66 -6.81 -4.27 -27.73
C LEU A 66 -5.34 -4.49 -28.13
N SER A 67 -4.96 -4.09 -29.34
CA SER A 67 -3.55 -3.96 -29.69
C SER A 67 -2.90 -2.88 -28.82
N LYS A 68 -1.57 -2.83 -28.79
CA LYS A 68 -0.86 -1.80 -28.04
C LYS A 68 -1.11 -0.41 -28.65
N GLU A 69 -1.21 -0.32 -29.98
CA GLU A 69 -1.55 0.91 -30.70
C GLU A 69 -2.95 1.40 -30.33
N GLU A 70 -3.96 0.52 -30.40
CA GLU A 70 -5.34 0.85 -30.02
C GLU A 70 -5.43 1.26 -28.54
N LEU A 71 -4.68 0.57 -27.67
CA LEU A 71 -4.61 0.91 -26.25
C LEU A 71 -3.93 2.28 -26.03
N SER A 72 -2.87 2.59 -26.78
CA SER A 72 -2.17 3.89 -26.71
C SER A 72 -3.07 5.04 -27.14
N GLU A 73 -3.85 4.85 -28.22
CA GLU A 73 -4.85 5.81 -28.67
C GLU A 73 -5.97 6.01 -27.64
N LEU A 74 -6.49 4.90 -27.08
CA LEU A 74 -7.48 4.96 -26.02
C LEU A 74 -6.97 5.71 -24.78
N LEU A 75 -5.74 5.43 -24.34
CA LEU A 75 -5.13 6.10 -23.20
C LEU A 75 -4.86 7.59 -23.47
N THR A 76 -4.53 7.95 -24.71
CA THR A 76 -4.40 9.34 -25.15
C THR A 76 -5.74 10.08 -24.97
N ALA A 77 -6.84 9.49 -25.45
CA ALA A 77 -8.18 10.04 -25.28
C ALA A 77 -8.59 10.09 -23.80
N PHE A 78 -8.28 9.03 -23.04
CA PHE A 78 -8.61 8.94 -21.62
C PHE A 78 -7.91 10.01 -20.80
N TYR A 79 -6.59 10.17 -20.90
CA TYR A 79 -5.85 11.11 -20.04
C TYR A 79 -6.21 12.57 -20.29
N SER A 80 -6.61 12.93 -21.51
CA SER A 80 -7.07 14.28 -21.84
C SER A 80 -8.48 14.57 -21.34
N ASN A 81 -9.35 13.55 -21.28
CA ASN A 81 -10.78 13.71 -21.00
C ASN A 81 -11.25 13.14 -19.66
N ALA A 82 -10.38 12.49 -18.87
CA ALA A 82 -10.76 11.85 -17.62
C ALA A 82 -11.42 12.86 -16.65
N ARG A 83 -12.65 12.54 -16.22
CA ARG A 83 -13.42 13.29 -15.21
C ARG A 83 -14.04 12.34 -14.20
N LYS A 84 -14.36 12.87 -13.02
CA LYS A 84 -15.16 12.16 -12.03
C LYS A 84 -16.60 11.99 -12.53
N LYS A 85 -17.36 11.10 -11.89
CA LYS A 85 -18.80 10.88 -12.17
C LYS A 85 -19.67 12.14 -12.10
N ASN A 86 -19.27 13.14 -11.32
CA ASN A 86 -19.96 14.42 -11.21
C ASN A 86 -19.49 15.47 -12.25
N GLY A 87 -18.65 15.08 -13.22
CA GLY A 87 -18.09 15.96 -14.24
C GLY A 87 -16.87 16.78 -13.80
N GLU A 88 -16.52 16.78 -12.51
CA GLU A 88 -15.35 17.52 -12.02
C GLU A 88 -14.02 16.91 -12.46
N ASN A 89 -12.98 17.75 -12.49
CA ASN A 89 -11.61 17.31 -12.66
C ASN A 89 -11.13 16.42 -11.50
N TYR A 90 -10.29 15.45 -11.83
CA TYR A 90 -9.52 14.70 -10.83
C TYR A 90 -8.44 15.57 -10.17
N LYS A 91 -8.11 15.29 -8.90
CA LYS A 91 -6.83 15.74 -8.33
C LYS A 91 -5.68 15.09 -9.12
N LYS A 92 -4.54 15.78 -9.25
CA LYS A 92 -3.33 15.23 -9.93
C LYS A 92 -2.95 13.85 -9.36
N SER A 93 -2.98 13.70 -8.03
CA SER A 93 -2.67 12.44 -7.35
C SER A 93 -3.66 11.31 -7.68
N ALA A 94 -4.93 11.64 -7.89
CA ALA A 94 -5.95 10.68 -8.28
C ALA A 94 -5.71 10.18 -9.73
N LEU A 95 -5.41 11.09 -10.67
CA LEU A 95 -5.06 10.71 -12.04
C LEU A 95 -3.79 9.85 -12.10
N MET A 96 -2.79 10.17 -11.27
CA MET A 96 -1.60 9.33 -11.08
C MET A 96 -1.95 7.93 -10.54
N GLY A 97 -2.85 7.84 -9.57
CA GLY A 97 -3.35 6.56 -9.06
C GLY A 97 -4.05 5.72 -10.14
N LEU A 98 -4.82 6.35 -11.02
CA LEU A 98 -5.43 5.70 -12.18
C LEU A 98 -4.35 5.13 -13.13
N ARG A 99 -3.35 5.94 -13.51
CA ARG A 99 -2.24 5.50 -14.38
C ARG A 99 -1.51 4.28 -13.83
N PHE A 100 -1.13 4.29 -12.56
CA PHE A 100 -0.44 3.14 -11.95
C PHE A 100 -1.34 1.92 -11.73
N GLY A 101 -2.64 2.13 -11.51
CA GLY A 101 -3.63 1.05 -11.50
C GLY A 101 -3.72 0.37 -12.87
N LEU A 102 -3.83 1.14 -13.95
CA LEU A 102 -3.87 0.63 -15.32
C LEU A 102 -2.58 -0.09 -15.70
N GLN A 103 -1.41 0.50 -15.39
CA GLN A 103 -0.11 -0.13 -15.59
C GLN A 103 -0.05 -1.52 -14.99
N ARG A 104 -0.47 -1.65 -13.72
CA ARG A 104 -0.45 -2.93 -13.02
C ARG A 104 -1.36 -3.96 -13.69
N HIS A 105 -2.55 -3.53 -14.12
CA HIS A 105 -3.50 -4.39 -14.79
C HIS A 105 -2.95 -4.91 -16.14
N PHE A 106 -2.45 -4.02 -16.99
CA PHE A 106 -1.94 -4.41 -18.31
C PHE A 106 -0.64 -5.20 -18.25
N LEU A 107 0.26 -4.92 -17.31
CA LEU A 107 1.42 -5.77 -17.05
C LEU A 107 1.00 -7.18 -16.63
N LEU A 108 0.05 -7.30 -15.69
CA LEU A 108 -0.37 -8.60 -15.18
C LEU A 108 -1.15 -9.43 -16.20
N LYS A 109 -2.03 -8.79 -16.99
CA LYS A 109 -2.98 -9.47 -17.87
C LYS A 109 -2.49 -9.61 -19.31
N LYS A 110 -1.65 -8.69 -19.79
CA LYS A 110 -1.16 -8.66 -21.18
C LYS A 110 0.37 -8.67 -21.29
N ASN A 111 1.11 -8.56 -20.19
CA ASN A 111 2.55 -8.29 -20.20
C ASN A 111 2.92 -7.05 -21.03
N VAL A 112 2.08 -6.00 -20.94
CA VAL A 112 2.26 -4.72 -21.64
C VAL A 112 2.61 -3.63 -20.63
N ASP A 113 3.73 -2.95 -20.86
CA ASP A 113 4.18 -1.82 -20.06
C ASP A 113 3.71 -0.49 -20.68
N ILE A 114 2.60 0.06 -20.20
CA ILE A 114 2.04 1.31 -20.73
C ILE A 114 2.82 2.57 -20.30
N ILE A 115 3.82 2.43 -19.42
CA ILE A 115 4.65 3.54 -18.94
C ILE A 115 6.01 3.57 -19.64
N GLY A 116 6.67 2.43 -19.74
CA GLY A 116 8.04 2.30 -20.25
C GLY A 116 8.14 1.99 -21.74
N ASP A 117 7.10 1.44 -22.35
CA ASP A 117 7.13 1.05 -23.76
C ASP A 117 6.96 2.26 -24.70
N GLN A 118 7.77 2.31 -25.76
CA GLN A 118 7.82 3.39 -26.74
C GLN A 118 6.49 3.57 -27.49
N GLU A 119 5.72 2.50 -27.68
CA GLU A 119 4.39 2.57 -28.32
C GLU A 119 3.40 3.47 -27.55
N PHE A 120 3.67 3.72 -26.26
CA PHE A 120 2.86 4.57 -25.39
C PHE A 120 3.42 5.99 -25.25
N ALA A 121 4.47 6.37 -25.97
CA ALA A 121 5.10 7.69 -25.86
C ALA A 121 4.11 8.85 -26.00
N LYS A 122 3.18 8.76 -26.97
CA LYS A 122 2.14 9.79 -27.18
C LYS A 122 1.17 9.88 -25.99
N SER A 123 0.64 8.75 -25.52
CA SER A 123 -0.29 8.74 -24.39
C SER A 123 0.40 9.23 -23.10
N ASN A 124 1.68 8.94 -22.92
CA ASN A 124 2.49 9.43 -21.81
C ASN A 124 2.73 10.95 -21.89
N GLN A 125 3.02 11.51 -23.06
CA GLN A 125 3.09 12.97 -23.26
C GLN A 125 1.75 13.65 -22.95
N VAL A 126 0.63 13.07 -23.39
CA VAL A 126 -0.71 13.61 -23.08
C VAL A 126 -1.03 13.52 -21.59
N TYR A 127 -0.65 12.43 -20.92
CA TYR A 127 -0.75 12.34 -19.47
C TYR A 127 0.03 13.47 -18.79
N GLU A 128 1.27 13.70 -19.20
CA GLU A 128 2.11 14.77 -18.63
C GLU A 128 1.45 16.14 -18.82
N ALA A 129 1.01 16.46 -20.04
CA ALA A 129 0.27 17.68 -20.33
C ALA A 129 -0.99 17.83 -19.49
N ALA A 130 -1.80 16.77 -19.35
CA ALA A 130 -2.99 16.76 -18.50
C ALA A 130 -2.66 17.00 -17.03
N THR A 131 -1.57 16.42 -16.50
CA THR A 131 -1.15 16.67 -15.12
C THR A 131 -0.64 18.10 -14.87
N VAL A 132 0.02 18.70 -15.86
CA VAL A 132 0.42 20.12 -15.81
C VAL A 132 -0.82 21.01 -15.79
N GLU A 133 -1.80 20.74 -16.64
CA GLU A 133 -3.04 21.50 -16.69
C GLU A 133 -3.84 21.38 -15.40
N LEU A 134 -3.98 20.17 -14.82
CA LEU A 134 -4.59 19.98 -13.51
C LEU A 134 -3.89 20.80 -12.43
N LYS A 135 -2.56 20.88 -12.47
CA LYS A 135 -1.80 21.71 -11.52
C LYS A 135 -2.07 23.21 -11.75
N ARG A 136 -2.13 23.66 -13.01
CA ARG A 136 -2.45 25.05 -13.38
C ARG A 136 -3.84 25.47 -12.88
N GLN A 137 -4.80 24.55 -12.92
CA GLN A 137 -6.17 24.73 -12.44
C GLN A 137 -6.34 24.58 -10.91
N GLY A 138 -5.25 24.34 -10.15
CA GLY A 138 -5.30 24.20 -8.69
C GLY A 138 -5.61 22.80 -8.16
N PHE A 139 -5.81 21.80 -9.04
CA PHE A 139 -6.03 20.40 -8.65
C PHE A 139 -4.74 19.64 -8.29
N GLY A 140 -3.61 20.34 -8.20
CA GLY A 140 -2.31 19.81 -7.80
C GLY A 140 -2.01 19.86 -6.29
N ASN A 141 -2.82 20.56 -5.50
CA ASN A 141 -2.54 20.78 -4.08
C ASN A 141 -2.72 19.52 -3.23
N VAL A 142 -1.78 19.33 -2.30
CA VAL A 142 -1.85 18.32 -1.24
C VAL A 142 -2.16 19.04 0.05
N GLU A 143 -3.29 18.68 0.67
CA GLU A 143 -3.67 19.17 1.98
C GLU A 143 -2.92 18.34 3.03
N HIS A 144 -1.98 18.96 3.71
CA HIS A 144 -1.28 18.35 4.83
C HIS A 144 -2.03 18.61 6.13
N HIS A 145 -2.10 17.60 6.99
CA HIS A 145 -2.60 17.79 8.36
C HIS A 145 -1.64 18.71 9.13
N ASN A 146 -2.21 19.56 9.99
CA ASN A 146 -1.42 20.40 10.88
C ASN A 146 -0.54 19.53 11.78
N ALA A 147 0.68 20.01 12.06
CA ALA A 147 1.54 19.38 13.03
C ALA A 147 0.88 19.40 14.42
N ILE A 148 0.98 18.30 15.15
CA ILE A 148 0.55 18.25 16.55
C ILE A 148 1.58 19.03 17.36
N LEU A 149 1.13 20.10 18.02
CA LEU A 149 1.99 20.93 18.87
C LEU A 149 2.44 20.14 20.11
N ARG A 150 3.55 20.56 20.73
CA ARG A 150 4.12 19.85 21.89
C ARG A 150 3.15 19.84 23.06
N GLU A 151 2.45 20.94 23.27
CA GLU A 151 1.48 21.14 24.35
C GLU A 151 0.27 20.23 24.15
N ASP A 152 -0.20 20.10 22.90
CA ASP A 152 -1.31 19.21 22.58
C ASP A 152 -0.89 17.74 22.63
N LEU A 153 0.35 17.42 22.26
CA LEU A 153 0.90 16.08 22.43
C LEU A 153 0.96 15.70 23.92
N GLN A 154 1.34 16.61 24.80
CA GLN A 154 1.29 16.38 26.25
C GLN A 154 -0.13 16.12 26.74
N LYS A 155 -1.13 16.91 26.29
CA LYS A 155 -2.54 16.67 26.62
C LYS A 155 -3.00 15.29 26.15
N ILE A 156 -2.62 14.89 24.93
CA ILE A 156 -2.92 13.56 24.39
C ILE A 156 -2.31 12.49 25.28
N GLN A 157 -1.02 12.57 25.61
CA GLN A 157 -0.35 11.60 26.48
C GLN A 157 -1.04 11.48 27.85
N LEU A 158 -1.34 12.62 28.49
CA LEU A 158 -2.02 12.65 29.79
C LEU A 158 -3.43 12.06 29.71
N SER A 159 -4.15 12.25 28.60
CA SER A 159 -5.50 11.68 28.40
C SER A 159 -5.50 10.14 28.33
N TYR A 160 -4.36 9.53 28.01
CA TYR A 160 -4.18 8.08 27.99
C TYR A 160 -3.66 7.50 29.30
N ASN A 161 -3.35 8.32 30.31
CA ASN A 161 -2.84 7.82 31.59
C ASN A 161 -3.80 6.78 32.19
N PRO A 162 -3.30 5.59 32.56
CA PRO A 162 -4.15 4.52 33.00
C PRO A 162 -4.72 4.85 34.39
N VAL A 163 -6.01 4.57 34.56
CA VAL A 163 -6.64 4.45 35.88
C VAL A 163 -6.65 2.97 36.28
N PRO A 164 -7.03 2.58 37.51
CA PRO A 164 -7.14 1.17 37.90
C PRO A 164 -8.30 0.40 37.21
N ASP A 165 -8.32 0.42 35.89
CA ASP A 165 -9.29 -0.26 35.02
C ASP A 165 -8.54 -0.91 33.84
N PRO A 166 -8.81 -2.19 33.52
CA PRO A 166 -8.17 -2.89 32.42
C PRO A 166 -8.28 -2.20 31.05
N LYS A 167 -9.39 -1.50 30.76
CA LYS A 167 -9.58 -0.82 29.46
C LYS A 167 -8.67 0.39 29.35
N SER A 168 -8.48 1.15 30.44
CA SER A 168 -7.58 2.29 30.46
C SER A 168 -6.11 1.87 30.28
N LEU A 169 -5.69 0.76 30.89
CA LEU A 169 -4.36 0.17 30.66
C LEU A 169 -4.19 -0.26 29.19
N GLN A 170 -5.21 -0.91 28.61
CA GLN A 170 -5.16 -1.30 27.21
C GLN A 170 -5.01 -0.08 26.28
N ARG A 171 -5.74 1.01 26.53
CA ARG A 171 -5.65 2.26 25.76
C ARG A 171 -4.28 2.92 25.90
N PHE A 172 -3.72 2.96 27.13
CA PHE A 172 -2.38 3.47 27.38
C PHE A 172 -1.33 2.69 26.59
N VAL A 173 -1.35 1.36 26.68
CA VAL A 173 -0.41 0.49 25.96
C VAL A 173 -0.58 0.66 24.45
N TRP A 174 -1.81 0.68 23.95
CA TRP A 174 -2.10 0.91 22.53
C TRP A 174 -1.53 2.25 22.04
N PHE A 175 -1.74 3.33 22.79
CA PHE A 175 -1.22 4.65 22.43
C PHE A 175 0.30 4.64 22.38
N ASN A 176 0.98 4.08 23.38
CA ASN A 176 2.44 4.05 23.41
C ASN A 176 3.03 3.20 22.26
N ILE A 177 2.42 2.06 21.93
CA ILE A 177 2.81 1.26 20.76
C ILE A 177 2.63 2.09 19.48
N MET A 178 1.48 2.74 19.31
CA MET A 178 1.20 3.55 18.13
C MET A 178 2.13 4.76 17.98
N PHE A 179 2.39 5.44 19.10
CA PHE A 179 3.15 6.67 19.12
C PHE A 179 4.65 6.43 18.97
N HIS A 180 5.20 5.41 19.64
CA HIS A 180 6.63 5.16 19.64
C HIS A 180 7.10 4.13 18.62
N LEU A 181 6.26 3.15 18.25
CA LEU A 181 6.63 2.06 17.33
C LEU A 181 5.93 2.17 15.97
N ILE A 182 5.16 3.25 15.75
CA ILE A 182 4.49 3.69 14.50
C ILE A 182 4.21 2.57 13.49
N ARG A 183 3.15 1.79 13.73
CA ARG A 183 2.54 0.99 12.65
C ARG A 183 1.65 1.90 11.81
N ARG A 184 2.10 2.25 10.59
CA ARG A 184 1.26 3.03 9.65
C ARG A 184 -0.04 2.27 9.33
N GLY A 185 -1.12 3.03 9.16
CA GLY A 185 -2.38 2.53 8.60
C GLY A 185 -3.30 1.76 9.54
N ARG A 186 -2.89 1.46 10.79
CA ARG A 186 -3.65 0.61 11.73
C ARG A 186 -3.95 -0.82 11.21
N GLU A 187 -3.42 -1.18 10.04
CA GLU A 187 -3.86 -2.32 9.23
C GLU A 187 -3.64 -3.66 9.96
N ASN A 188 -2.56 -3.77 10.74
CA ASN A 188 -2.18 -5.01 11.44
C ASN A 188 -2.25 -4.90 12.98
N LEU A 189 -2.81 -3.81 13.54
CA LEU A 189 -2.80 -3.62 15.01
C LEU A 189 -3.55 -4.70 15.78
N ARG A 190 -4.60 -5.26 15.17
CA ARG A 190 -5.38 -6.36 15.76
C ARG A 190 -4.64 -7.69 15.77
N LEU A 191 -3.60 -7.82 14.94
CA LEU A 191 -2.79 -9.02 14.79
C LEU A 191 -1.50 -8.95 15.62
N VAL A 192 -1.21 -7.80 16.25
CA VAL A 192 -0.05 -7.62 17.12
C VAL A 192 -0.13 -8.60 18.28
N THR A 193 0.90 -9.43 18.42
CA THR A 193 1.09 -10.31 19.58
C THR A 193 2.34 -9.91 20.37
N LYS A 194 2.51 -10.49 21.56
CA LYS A 194 3.68 -10.25 22.40
C LYS A 194 4.99 -10.68 21.71
N GLN A 195 4.93 -11.67 20.81
CA GLN A 195 6.10 -12.20 20.11
C GLN A 195 6.70 -11.22 19.10
N LEU A 196 5.93 -10.22 18.69
CA LEU A 196 6.39 -9.17 17.78
C LEU A 196 7.41 -8.24 18.44
N PHE A 197 7.46 -8.22 19.78
CA PHE A 197 8.31 -7.31 20.55
C PHE A 197 9.37 -8.07 21.34
N ALA A 198 10.56 -7.47 21.43
CA ALA A 198 11.59 -7.88 22.36
C ALA A 198 12.07 -6.69 23.18
N ILE A 199 12.74 -7.00 24.30
CA ILE A 199 13.33 -6.01 25.19
C ILE A 199 14.85 -6.11 25.05
N LYS A 200 15.50 -4.98 24.86
CA LYS A 200 16.97 -4.87 24.88
C LYS A 200 17.39 -3.76 25.83
N THR A 201 18.65 -3.81 26.25
CA THR A 201 19.26 -2.81 27.11
C THR A 201 20.25 -2.00 26.27
N ASP A 202 20.18 -0.68 26.37
CA ASP A 202 21.13 0.21 25.69
C ASP A 202 22.46 0.31 26.44
N ALA A 203 23.43 1.03 25.86
CA ALA A 203 24.75 1.24 26.46
C ALA A 203 24.71 1.99 27.81
N THR A 204 23.61 2.66 28.14
CA THR A 204 23.40 3.37 29.40
C THR A 204 22.68 2.52 30.45
N GLY A 205 22.40 1.25 30.16
CA GLY A 205 21.69 0.34 31.05
C GLY A 205 20.16 0.47 31.00
N ARG A 206 19.59 1.25 30.07
CA ARG A 206 18.14 1.45 29.98
C ARG A 206 17.50 0.38 29.12
N LYS A 207 16.41 -0.21 29.62
CA LYS A 207 15.59 -1.15 28.86
C LYS A 207 14.70 -0.39 27.87
N PHE A 208 14.63 -0.90 26.64
CA PHE A 208 13.73 -0.40 25.61
C PHE A 208 13.06 -1.56 24.90
N VAL A 209 11.86 -1.31 24.37
CA VAL A 209 11.10 -2.27 23.57
C VAL A 209 11.33 -1.94 22.11
N TYR A 210 11.54 -2.97 21.29
CA TYR A 210 11.66 -2.85 19.85
C TYR A 210 10.91 -3.99 19.15
N GLN A 211 10.63 -3.80 17.87
CA GLN A 211 10.02 -4.84 17.04
C GLN A 211 11.10 -5.86 16.63
N ALA A 212 10.90 -7.12 17.01
CA ALA A 212 11.89 -8.18 16.83
C ALA A 212 11.65 -9.06 15.60
N ALA A 213 10.43 -9.05 15.06
CA ALA A 213 10.07 -9.79 13.87
C ALA A 213 9.74 -8.84 12.71
N ASP A 214 10.30 -9.16 11.55
CA ASP A 214 9.95 -8.53 10.29
C ASP A 214 8.60 -9.09 9.82
N GLU A 215 7.63 -8.20 9.63
CA GLU A 215 6.29 -8.53 9.19
C GLU A 215 6.02 -7.78 7.90
N LEU A 216 5.42 -8.47 6.95
CA LEU A 216 4.97 -7.88 5.71
C LEU A 216 4.03 -6.70 6.00
N ASP A 217 4.48 -5.49 5.65
CA ASP A 217 3.72 -4.27 5.84
C ASP A 217 3.25 -3.68 4.50
N LYS A 218 2.66 -2.48 4.52
CA LYS A 218 2.10 -1.86 3.32
C LYS A 218 3.18 -1.47 2.29
N ASN A 219 4.36 -1.07 2.76
CA ASN A 219 5.44 -0.51 1.94
C ASN A 219 6.59 -1.52 1.75
N HIS A 220 6.82 -2.37 2.75
CA HIS A 220 7.87 -3.38 2.80
C HIS A 220 7.28 -4.75 2.47
N ARG A 221 7.11 -4.99 1.16
CA ARG A 221 6.54 -6.24 0.60
C ARG A 221 7.56 -6.99 -0.27
N GLY A 222 8.85 -6.68 -0.11
CA GLY A 222 9.97 -7.33 -0.82
C GLY A 222 10.83 -6.44 -1.71
N HIS A 223 10.60 -5.12 -1.73
CA HIS A 223 11.47 -4.11 -2.37
C HIS A 223 12.05 -3.18 -1.30
N ASP A 224 12.61 -3.78 -0.26
CA ASP A 224 13.15 -3.02 0.86
C ASP A 224 14.50 -2.45 0.42
N ASN A 225 14.69 -1.14 0.55
CA ASN A 225 16.03 -0.58 0.38
C ASN A 225 16.91 -1.08 1.54
N ALA A 226 18.23 -1.11 1.36
CA ALA A 226 19.14 -1.54 2.43
C ALA A 226 18.91 -0.78 3.77
N ASP A 227 18.41 0.46 3.68
CA ASP A 227 18.10 1.35 4.80
C ASP A 227 16.72 1.07 5.46
N ASP A 228 15.87 0.26 4.82
CA ASP A 228 14.56 -0.17 5.35
C ASP A 228 14.69 -1.41 6.27
N SER A 229 15.92 -1.86 6.55
CA SER A 229 16.20 -2.98 7.45
C SER A 229 15.68 -2.67 8.87
N PRO A 230 14.93 -3.59 9.51
CA PRO A 230 14.42 -3.40 10.86
C PRO A 230 15.57 -3.46 11.88
N GLY A 231 16.25 -2.35 12.09
CA GLY A 231 17.38 -2.29 13.01
C GLY A 231 17.92 -0.91 13.31
N GLU A 232 18.00 -0.02 12.31
CA GLU A 232 18.75 1.23 12.47
C GLU A 232 17.89 2.50 12.38
N GLY A 233 16.84 2.51 11.54
CA GLY A 233 16.00 3.70 11.31
C GLY A 233 14.66 3.78 12.08
N HIS A 234 14.25 2.74 12.81
CA HIS A 234 12.96 2.75 13.51
C HIS A 234 13.07 3.32 14.94
N LEU A 235 12.19 4.27 15.23
CA LEU A 235 12.09 4.97 16.52
C LEU A 235 12.08 3.96 17.68
N ARG A 236 13.08 4.08 18.55
CA ARG A 236 13.21 3.25 19.75
C ARG A 236 12.27 3.80 20.83
N ALA A 237 11.32 2.99 21.27
CA ALA A 237 10.52 3.29 22.44
C ALA A 237 11.33 2.96 23.70
N ALA A 238 12.08 3.94 24.22
CA ALA A 238 12.52 3.89 25.61
C ALA A 238 11.28 4.13 26.49
N PHE A 239 10.59 3.05 26.87
CA PHE A 239 9.54 3.15 27.86
C PHE A 239 10.15 3.70 29.14
N ALA A 240 9.53 4.74 29.68
CA ALA A 240 9.93 5.41 30.92
C ALA A 240 10.22 4.39 32.03
N ARG A 241 11.21 4.73 32.87
CA ARG A 241 11.64 4.02 34.10
C ARG A 241 10.71 2.87 34.48
N ILE A 242 11.14 1.64 34.21
CA ILE A 242 10.67 0.50 35.00
C ILE A 242 11.18 0.81 36.42
N PRO A 243 10.31 1.11 37.40
CA PRO A 243 10.76 1.31 38.77
C PRO A 243 11.47 0.04 39.21
N ASP A 244 12.60 0.21 39.86
CA ASP A 244 13.34 -0.89 40.44
C ASP A 244 12.44 -1.57 41.49
N ASP A 245 12.22 -2.87 41.36
CA ASP A 245 11.44 -3.67 42.32
C ASP A 245 12.16 -3.81 43.68
N SER A 246 13.27 -3.09 43.88
CA SER A 246 14.05 -3.02 45.11
C SER A 246 13.43 -2.14 46.21
N GLN A 247 12.23 -1.60 46.02
CA GLN A 247 11.46 -0.91 47.07
C GLN A 247 10.02 -1.44 47.23
N ARG A 248 9.90 -2.74 47.47
CA ARG A 248 8.76 -3.35 48.17
C ARG A 248 9.23 -4.21 49.33
#